data_AF-A0A2V9IQN6-F1
#
_entry.id   AF-A0A2V9IQN6-F1
#
_cell.length_a   1.000
_cell.length_b   1.000
_cell.length_c   1.000
_cell.angle_alpha   90.00
_cell.angle_beta   90.00
_cell.angle_gamma   90.00
#
_symmetry.space_group_name_H-M   'P 1'
#
loop_
_entity.id
_entity.type
_entity.pdbx_description
1 polymer ?
#
loop_
_entity_poly.entity_id
_entity_poly.type
_entity_poly.pdbx_seq_one_letter_code
_entity_poly.pdbx_strand_id
1 'polypeptide(L)' 'RGCSRVTLVGQITNQKEPRRQMPDVPVTLVAGKETVARAVSNEFGEFVMAYEPRAPLRLYVQVERAARFLSRP' A
#
# COMPACT_ATOMS: atom_id res chain seq x y z
N ARG A 1 -9.13 -12.20 -26.44
CA ARG A 1 -9.58 -12.26 -25.03
C ARG A 1 -9.08 -10.97 -24.38
N GLY A 2 -9.98 -10.03 -24.07
CA GLY A 2 -9.60 -8.75 -23.45
C GLY A 2 -9.55 -8.92 -21.94
N CYS A 3 -8.41 -8.61 -21.32
CA CYS A 3 -8.34 -8.49 -19.88
C CYS A 3 -8.85 -7.09 -19.49
N SER A 4 -9.95 -7.02 -18.74
CA SER A 4 -10.38 -5.76 -18.12
C SER A 4 -9.43 -5.45 -16.97
N ARG A 5 -8.50 -4.54 -17.18
CA ARG A 5 -7.60 -4.10 -16.11
C ARG A 5 -8.32 -3.06 -15.25
N VAL A 6 -8.31 -3.24 -13.94
CA VAL A 6 -8.89 -2.32 -12.96
C VAL A 6 -7.78 -1.53 -12.30
N THR A 7 -8.01 -0.24 -12.05
CA THR A 7 -7.12 0.62 -11.26
C THR A 7 -7.68 0.76 -9.85
N LEU A 8 -6.87 0.40 -8.86
CA LEU A 8 -7.10 0.69 -7.46
C LEU A 8 -6.27 1.92 -7.06
N VAL A 9 -6.95 2.91 -6.51
CA VAL A 9 -6.35 4.11 -5.92
C VAL A 9 -6.72 4.12 -4.44
N GLY A 10 -5.77 4.44 -3.58
CA GLY A 10 -6.02 4.58 -2.16
C GLY A 10 -5.02 5.50 -1.48
N GLN A 11 -5.30 5.86 -0.24
CA GLN A 11 -4.45 6.70 0.59
C GLN A 11 -4.31 6.11 1.99
N ILE A 12 -3.11 6.17 2.54
CA ILE A 12 -2.77 5.72 3.89
C ILE A 12 -2.57 6.96 4.76
N THR A 13 -3.33 7.06 5.85
CA THR A 13 -3.27 8.20 6.78
C THR A 13 -3.00 7.74 8.21
N ASN A 14 -2.20 8.50 8.95
CA ASN A 14 -1.98 8.24 10.38
C ASN A 14 -3.04 8.96 11.23
N GLN A 15 -3.96 8.20 11.82
CA GLN A 15 -5.03 8.77 12.66
C GLN A 15 -4.50 9.45 13.93
N LYS A 16 -3.39 8.95 14.50
CA LYS A 16 -2.80 9.49 15.74
C LYS A 16 -2.01 10.75 15.48
N GLU A 17 -1.37 10.84 14.32
CA GLU A 17 -0.59 11.99 13.89
C GLU A 17 -1.06 12.43 12.48
N PRO A 18 -2.20 13.12 12.34
CA PRO A 18 -2.79 13.42 11.02
C PRO A 18 -1.92 14.25 10.08
N ARG A 19 -0.95 15.00 10.64
CA ARG A 19 0.03 15.78 9.87
C ARG A 19 1.22 14.95 9.40
N ARG A 20 1.41 13.76 9.98
CA ARG A 20 2.48 12.86 9.60
C ARG A 20 2.07 12.11 8.34
N GLN A 21 2.75 12.45 7.25
CA GLN A 21 2.65 11.73 5.99
C GLN A 21 3.13 10.29 6.13
N MET A 22 2.66 9.43 5.24
CA MET A 22 2.98 8.00 5.20
C MET A 22 3.65 7.64 3.85
N PRO A 23 4.81 8.22 3.53
CA PRO A 23 5.55 7.86 2.32
C PRO A 23 6.15 6.47 2.43
N ASP A 24 6.49 5.91 1.27
CA ASP A 24 7.30 4.71 1.15
C ASP A 24 6.69 3.47 1.82
N VAL A 25 5.36 3.45 2.01
CA VAL A 25 4.65 2.32 2.61
C VAL A 25 4.35 1.28 1.53
N PRO A 26 4.89 0.05 1.63
CA PRO A 26 4.57 -1.00 0.68
C PRO A 26 3.11 -1.46 0.82
N VAL A 27 2.43 -1.54 -0.32
CA VAL A 27 1.05 -2.03 -0.44
C VAL A 27 1.02 -3.22 -1.39
N THR A 28 0.44 -4.33 -0.95
CA THR A 28 0.34 -5.57 -1.74
C THR A 28 -1.12 -6.01 -1.86
N LEU A 29 -1.56 -6.27 -3.09
CA LEU A 29 -2.87 -6.86 -3.38
C LEU A 29 -2.71 -8.35 -3.68
N VAL A 30 -3.48 -9.19 -2.98
CA VAL A 30 -3.37 -10.65 -3.03
C VAL A 30 -4.71 -11.27 -3.40
N ALA A 31 -4.71 -12.22 -4.34
CA ALA A 31 -5.82 -13.12 -4.64
C ALA A 31 -5.48 -14.53 -4.14
N GLY A 32 -6.13 -14.98 -3.04
CA GLY A 32 -5.77 -16.23 -2.39
C GLY A 32 -4.34 -16.22 -1.83
N LYS A 33 -3.41 -16.90 -2.52
CA LYS A 33 -1.96 -16.95 -2.21
C LYS A 33 -1.10 -16.18 -3.22
N GLU A 34 -1.69 -15.66 -4.30
CA GLU A 34 -0.99 -14.99 -5.38
C GLU A 34 -0.96 -13.48 -5.16
N THR A 35 0.21 -12.86 -5.27
CA THR A 35 0.29 -11.40 -5.37
C THR A 35 -0.10 -10.96 -6.77
N VAL A 36 -1.18 -10.19 -6.89
CA VAL A 36 -1.70 -9.71 -8.19
C VAL A 36 -1.26 -8.29 -8.51
N ALA A 37 -0.87 -7.50 -7.51
CA ALA A 37 -0.29 -6.17 -7.70
C ALA A 37 0.50 -5.70 -6.47
N ARG A 38 1.41 -4.77 -6.69
CA ARG A 38 2.17 -4.05 -5.66
C ARG A 38 2.24 -2.57 -5.99
N ALA A 39 2.29 -1.74 -4.96
CA ALA A 39 2.61 -0.32 -5.05
C ALA A 39 3.38 0.11 -3.80
N VAL A 40 3.96 1.30 -3.86
CA VAL A 40 4.54 2.02 -2.74
C VAL A 40 3.85 3.38 -2.68
N SER A 41 3.52 3.86 -1.48
CA SER A 41 2.89 5.17 -1.34
C SER A 41 3.84 6.32 -1.65
N ASN A 42 3.31 7.39 -2.23
CA ASN A 42 4.03 8.64 -2.47
C ASN A 42 4.15 9.49 -1.19
N GLU A 43 4.71 10.69 -1.30
CA GLU A 43 4.87 11.65 -0.21
C GLU A 43 3.56 12.03 0.51
N PHE A 44 2.40 11.85 -0.12
CA PHE A 44 1.09 12.12 0.46
C PHE A 44 0.43 10.86 1.04
N GLY A 45 1.08 9.70 0.97
CA GLY A 45 0.51 8.43 1.39
C GLY A 45 -0.43 7.79 0.36
N GLU A 46 -0.52 8.33 -0.85
CA GLU A 46 -1.34 7.80 -1.94
C GLU A 46 -0.62 6.67 -2.66
N PHE A 47 -1.36 5.66 -3.09
CA PHE A 47 -0.84 4.58 -3.92
C PHE A 47 -1.79 4.28 -5.07
N VAL A 48 -1.22 3.88 -6.20
CA VAL A 48 -1.95 3.49 -7.39
C VAL A 48 -1.43 2.15 -7.88
N MET A 49 -2.33 1.21 -8.15
CA MET A 49 -1.97 -0.07 -8.76
C MET A 49 -3.06 -0.54 -9.71
N ALA A 50 -2.66 -1.27 -10.76
CA ALA A 50 -3.59 -1.83 -11.72
C ALA A 50 -3.49 -3.36 -11.71
N TYR A 51 -4.64 -4.04 -11.66
CA TYR A 51 -4.76 -5.48 -11.47
C TYR A 51 -5.88 -6.07 -12.34
N GLU A 52 -5.85 -7.39 -12.56
CA GLU A 52 -6.96 -8.11 -13.19
C GLU A 52 -8.01 -8.49 -12.13
N PRO A 53 -9.30 -8.21 -12.33
CA PRO A 53 -10.33 -8.57 -11.37
C PRO A 53 -10.35 -10.08 -11.10
N ARG A 54 -10.04 -10.43 -9.87
CA ARG A 54 -10.11 -11.79 -9.30
C ARG A 54 -10.83 -11.69 -7.95
N ALA A 55 -11.37 -12.79 -7.43
CA ALA A 55 -11.96 -12.83 -6.10
C ALA A 55 -11.54 -14.10 -5.36
N PRO A 56 -11.33 -14.07 -4.03
CA PRO A 56 -11.34 -12.90 -3.15
C PRO A 56 -10.02 -12.10 -3.18
N LEU A 57 -10.10 -10.78 -3.03
CA LEU A 57 -8.93 -9.89 -2.93
C LEU A 57 -8.69 -9.43 -1.50
N ARG A 58 -7.41 -9.34 -1.12
CA ARG A 58 -6.96 -8.78 0.16
C ARG A 58 -5.86 -7.77 -0.06
N LEU A 59 -5.98 -6.61 0.58
CA LEU A 59 -4.98 -5.56 0.58
C LEU A 59 -4.16 -5.65 1.87
N TYR A 60 -2.84 -5.72 1.74
CA TYR A 60 -1.88 -5.70 2.84
C TYR A 60 -1.06 -4.41 2.79
N VAL A 61 -0.94 -3.74 3.93
CA VAL A 61 -0.16 -2.51 4.08
C VAL A 61 0.93 -2.78 5.13
N GLN A 62 2.19 -2.62 4.74
CA GLN A 62 3.32 -2.84 5.64
C GLN A 62 3.68 -1.54 6.36
N VAL A 63 3.04 -1.30 7.51
CA VAL A 63 3.40 -0.19 8.39
C VAL A 63 4.58 -0.60 9.26
N GLU A 64 5.76 -0.06 9.00
CA GLU A 64 6.86 -0.22 9.95
C GLU A 64 6.47 0.42 11.28
N ARG A 65 6.66 -0.31 12.36
CA ARG A 65 6.61 0.26 13.70
C ARG A 65 7.80 1.20 13.78
N ALA A 66 7.55 2.52 13.86
CA ALA A 66 8.61 3.52 13.93
C ALA A 66 9.71 3.05 14.89
N ALA A 67 10.82 2.55 14.33
CA ALA A 67 12.00 2.26 15.10
C ALA A 67 12.47 3.63 15.56
N ARG A 68 12.41 3.86 16.88
CA ARG A 68 13.04 5.00 17.52
C ARG A 68 14.50 4.95 17.07
N PHE A 69 14.84 5.76 16.08
CA PHE A 69 16.20 5.92 15.59
C PHE A 69 16.98 6.53 16.75
N LEU A 70 17.56 5.66 17.57
CA LEU A 70 18.56 6.06 18.55
C LEU A 70 19.80 6.37 17.73
N SER A 71 19.92 7.61 17.26
CA SER A 71 21.21 8.17 16.92
C SER A 71 22.09 8.05 18.16
N ARG A 72 23.09 7.16 18.11
CA ARG A 72 24.18 7.18 19.07
C ARG A 72 25.24 8.19 18.60
N PRO A 73 25.86 8.92 19.54
CA PRO A 73 26.89 9.93 19.29
C PRO A 73 28.19 9.33 18.76
#